data_AF-A0A850HPS4-F1
#
_entry.id   AF-A0A850HPS4-F1
#
_cell.length_a   1.000
_cell.length_b   1.000
_cell.length_c   1.000
_cell.angle_alpha   90.00
_cell.angle_beta   90.00
_cell.angle_gamma   90.00
#
_symmetry.space_group_name_H-M   'P 1'
#
loop_
_entity.id
_entity.type
_entity.pdbx_description
1 polymer ?
#
loop_
_entity_poly.entity_id
_entity_poly.type
_entity_poly.pdbx_seq_one_letter_code
_entity_poly.pdbx_strand_id
1 'polypeptide(L)'
;MASIPRYIVERAPDQVRVAFRGIVKIVKDLGIARVTLVVPKKGGWEHTIVAEFLGAAVAKALVKGQPVTVVEGVTMLLDSPQTFRSTAGQGLLIGAHISIKDMAKLDDAWGAQAILFLPWNDPEAQEWKATWHPVTVGATGEEAPPSSLSRPVEEALAQLTEMINLGTGLGHPSDKKHAERTFDKLRSAGHSFDPDEIRRWAQRHAWSSSAAADLEAIARKRR
;
A
#
# COMPACT_ATOMS: atom_id res chain seq x y z
N MET A 1 0.47 7.63 -14.96
CA MET A 1 1.21 6.42 -14.56
C MET A 1 0.18 5.33 -14.28
N ALA A 2 0.43 4.09 -14.71
CA ALA A 2 -0.45 2.98 -14.33
C ALA A 2 -0.41 2.78 -12.81
N SER A 3 -1.55 2.52 -12.19
CA SER A 3 -1.62 2.21 -10.76
C SER A 3 -0.85 0.92 -10.48
N ILE A 4 -0.07 0.90 -9.39
CA ILE A 4 0.64 -0.31 -8.96
C ILE A 4 -0.41 -1.37 -8.57
N PRO A 5 -0.39 -2.57 -9.19
CA PRO A 5 -1.35 -3.62 -8.86
C PRO A 5 -1.19 -4.06 -7.40
N ARG A 6 -2.32 -4.12 -6.70
CA ARG A 6 -2.39 -4.41 -5.28
C ARG A 6 -3.22 -5.65 -5.02
N TYR A 7 -2.74 -6.47 -4.09
CA TYR A 7 -3.32 -7.75 -3.74
C TYR A 7 -3.51 -7.86 -2.24
N ILE A 8 -4.58 -8.53 -1.81
CA ILE A 8 -4.79 -8.87 -0.41
C ILE A 8 -5.12 -10.35 -0.28
N VAL A 9 -4.72 -10.96 0.83
CA VAL A 9 -5.14 -12.31 1.21
C VAL A 9 -6.11 -12.19 2.37
N GLU A 10 -7.30 -12.79 2.24
CA GLU A 10 -8.26 -12.80 3.34
C GLU A 10 -7.74 -13.61 4.52
N ARG A 11 -8.15 -13.20 5.73
CA ARG A 11 -7.77 -13.90 6.94
C ARG A 11 -8.48 -15.24 7.01
N ALA A 12 -7.70 -16.31 6.93
CA ALA A 12 -8.18 -17.68 7.01
C ALA A 12 -7.08 -18.57 7.63
N PRO A 13 -7.42 -19.75 8.18
CA PRO A 13 -6.43 -20.68 8.73
C PRO A 13 -5.32 -21.07 7.75
N ASP A 14 -5.61 -21.07 6.45
CA ASP A 14 -4.68 -21.39 5.37
C ASP A 14 -4.16 -20.16 4.61
N GLN A 15 -4.36 -18.94 5.14
CA GLN A 15 -3.99 -17.68 4.50
C GLN A 15 -2.54 -17.65 4.01
N VAL A 16 -1.59 -18.23 4.76
CA VAL A 16 -0.17 -18.24 4.36
C VAL A 16 0.01 -19.08 3.10
N ARG A 17 -0.61 -20.25 3.04
CA ARG A 17 -0.57 -21.12 1.85
C ARG A 17 -1.23 -20.46 0.65
N VAL A 18 -2.37 -19.77 0.84
CA VAL A 18 -3.03 -19.00 -0.20
C VAL A 18 -2.14 -17.86 -0.69
N ALA A 19 -1.50 -17.14 0.23
CA ALA A 19 -0.56 -16.05 -0.07
C ALA A 19 0.60 -16.54 -0.94
N PHE A 20 1.27 -17.63 -0.57
CA PHE A 20 2.41 -18.16 -1.32
C PHE A 20 2.02 -18.70 -2.70
N ARG A 21 0.85 -19.33 -2.84
CA ARG A 21 0.31 -19.69 -4.16
C ARG A 21 0.05 -18.43 -5.00
N GLY A 22 -0.53 -17.40 -4.39
CA GLY A 22 -0.76 -16.10 -5.01
C GLY A 22 0.54 -15.43 -5.47
N ILE A 23 1.56 -15.42 -4.63
CA ILE A 23 2.89 -14.87 -4.93
C ILE A 23 3.45 -15.50 -6.20
N VAL A 24 3.45 -16.83 -6.29
CA VAL A 24 3.95 -17.55 -7.48
C VAL A 24 3.18 -17.16 -8.75
N LYS A 25 1.85 -17.02 -8.65
CA LYS A 25 1.02 -16.58 -9.78
C LYS A 25 1.34 -15.14 -10.18
N ILE A 26 1.37 -14.22 -9.21
CA ILE A 26 1.60 -12.79 -9.44
C ILE A 26 2.98 -12.56 -10.08
N VAL A 27 4.03 -13.18 -9.54
CA VAL A 27 5.39 -12.97 -10.07
C VAL A 27 5.53 -13.51 -11.49
N LYS A 28 4.86 -14.62 -11.81
CA LYS A 28 4.82 -15.18 -13.16
C LYS A 28 4.04 -14.30 -14.13
N ASP A 29 2.82 -13.90 -13.75
CA ASP A 29 1.91 -13.13 -14.59
C ASP A 29 2.48 -11.72 -14.89
N LEU A 30 3.24 -11.13 -13.95
CA LEU A 30 3.85 -9.81 -14.09
C LEU A 30 5.33 -9.83 -14.48
N GLY A 31 5.96 -10.99 -14.63
CA GLY A 31 7.40 -11.10 -14.96
C GLY A 31 8.34 -10.56 -13.89
N ILE A 32 7.96 -10.65 -12.60
CA ILE A 32 8.72 -10.12 -11.47
C ILE A 32 9.79 -11.12 -11.01
N ALA A 33 11.06 -10.70 -10.99
CA ALA A 33 12.18 -11.54 -10.54
C ALA A 33 12.56 -11.40 -9.06
N ARG A 34 12.01 -10.40 -8.36
CA ARG A 34 12.39 -10.04 -6.98
C ARG A 34 11.18 -9.93 -6.08
N VAL A 35 11.27 -10.53 -4.90
CA VAL A 35 10.25 -10.46 -3.85
C VAL A 35 10.90 -9.94 -2.58
N THR A 36 10.26 -8.98 -1.92
CA THR A 36 10.69 -8.49 -0.61
C THR A 36 9.59 -8.77 0.40
N LEU A 37 9.83 -9.72 1.30
CA LEU A 37 8.94 -10.02 2.42
C LEU A 37 9.27 -9.09 3.59
N VAL A 38 8.36 -8.18 3.90
CA VAL A 38 8.47 -7.23 5.00
C VAL A 38 7.64 -7.73 6.18
N VAL A 39 8.28 -7.90 7.32
CA VAL A 39 7.68 -8.42 8.56
C VAL A 39 7.92 -7.45 9.72
N PRO A 40 7.13 -7.50 10.82
CA PRO A 40 7.18 -6.45 11.84
C PRO A 40 8.58 -6.20 12.41
N LYS A 41 9.33 -7.29 12.61
CA LYS A 41 10.73 -7.28 13.04
C LYS A 41 11.41 -8.56 12.54
N LYS A 42 12.71 -8.48 12.20
CA LYS A 42 13.51 -9.66 11.84
C LYS A 42 13.77 -10.57 13.03
N GLY A 43 14.04 -9.98 14.19
CA GLY A 43 14.28 -10.71 15.44
C GLY A 43 13.02 -11.43 15.93
N GLY A 44 13.09 -12.75 16.08
CA GLY A 44 11.97 -13.58 16.52
C GLY A 44 10.92 -13.89 15.45
N TRP A 45 11.14 -13.45 14.20
CA TRP A 45 10.25 -13.79 13.08
C TRP A 45 10.21 -15.30 12.77
N GLU A 46 11.26 -16.03 13.13
CA GLU A 46 11.37 -17.49 12.95
C GLU A 46 10.26 -18.29 13.66
N HIS A 47 9.57 -17.68 14.63
CA HIS A 47 8.44 -18.27 15.37
C HIS A 47 7.06 -17.86 14.84
N THR A 48 7.00 -17.24 13.65
CA THR A 48 5.73 -16.83 13.05
C THR A 48 5.18 -17.93 12.15
N ILE A 49 3.86 -17.94 11.94
CA ILE A 49 3.19 -18.87 11.01
C ILE A 49 3.73 -18.77 9.56
N VAL A 50 4.29 -17.62 9.19
CA VAL A 50 4.95 -17.43 7.88
C VAL A 50 6.30 -18.13 7.84
N ALA A 51 7.11 -17.99 8.88
CA ALA A 51 8.40 -18.68 8.97
C ALA A 51 8.25 -20.20 9.11
N GLU A 52 7.26 -20.66 9.87
CA GLU A 52 6.92 -22.08 10.00
C GLU A 52 6.54 -22.69 8.65
N PHE A 53 5.71 -21.97 7.87
CA PHE A 53 5.32 -22.41 6.52
C PHE A 53 6.52 -22.51 5.56
N LEU A 54 7.46 -21.55 5.64
CA LEU A 54 8.69 -21.56 4.82
C LEU A 54 9.69 -22.64 5.25
N GLY A 55 9.63 -23.06 6.51
CA GLY A 55 10.56 -24.00 7.11
C GLY A 55 11.83 -23.34 7.67
N ALA A 56 12.39 -23.96 8.71
CA ALA A 56 13.46 -23.38 9.53
C ALA A 56 14.72 -23.01 8.72
N ALA A 57 15.09 -23.81 7.72
CA ALA A 57 16.27 -23.54 6.90
C ALA A 57 16.12 -22.25 6.07
N VAL A 58 14.97 -22.09 5.41
CA VAL A 58 14.64 -20.89 4.61
C VAL A 58 14.52 -19.68 5.53
N ALA A 59 13.82 -19.83 6.65
CA ALA A 59 13.65 -18.76 7.61
C ALA A 59 15.01 -18.23 8.12
N LYS A 60 15.90 -19.13 8.52
CA LYS A 60 17.24 -18.77 9.01
C LYS A 60 18.10 -18.09 7.93
N ALA A 61 18.01 -18.53 6.68
CA ALA A 61 18.71 -17.90 5.56
C ALA A 61 18.22 -16.46 5.34
N LEU A 62 16.91 -16.28 5.33
CA LEU A 62 16.24 -14.98 5.19
C LEU A 62 16.62 -14.00 6.32
N VAL A 63 16.64 -14.45 7.57
CA VAL A 63 17.05 -13.62 8.72
C VAL A 63 18.50 -13.14 8.59
N LYS A 64 19.38 -13.96 7.99
CA LYS A 64 20.77 -13.60 7.68
C LYS A 64 20.92 -12.69 6.46
N GLY A 65 19.82 -12.31 5.81
CA GLY A 65 19.83 -11.49 4.60
C GLY A 65 20.22 -12.28 3.33
N GLN A 66 20.19 -13.61 3.38
CA GLN A 66 20.48 -14.44 2.20
C GLN A 66 19.23 -14.53 1.31
N PRO A 67 19.36 -14.32 0.00
CA PRO A 67 18.24 -14.51 -0.93
C PRO A 67 17.88 -15.99 -1.00
N VAL A 68 16.58 -16.28 -1.03
CA VAL A 68 16.04 -17.63 -1.20
C VAL A 68 15.24 -17.71 -2.48
N THR A 69 15.28 -18.85 -3.16
CA THR A 69 14.53 -19.03 -4.41
C THR A 69 13.07 -19.33 -4.10
N VAL A 70 12.14 -18.57 -4.68
CA VAL A 70 10.70 -18.82 -4.57
C VAL A 70 10.26 -19.81 -5.64
N VAL A 71 10.63 -19.51 -6.88
CA VAL A 71 10.51 -20.33 -8.09
C VAL A 71 11.69 -20.01 -9.00
N GLU A 72 11.90 -20.79 -10.05
CA GLU A 72 13.01 -20.57 -10.98
C GLU A 72 13.06 -19.11 -11.47
N GLY A 73 14.22 -18.47 -11.32
CA GLY A 73 14.44 -17.06 -11.68
C GLY A 73 13.89 -16.01 -10.72
N VAL A 74 13.21 -16.40 -9.64
CA VAL A 74 12.60 -15.47 -8.67
C VAL A 74 13.23 -15.65 -7.28
N THR A 75 13.78 -14.56 -6.76
CA THR A 75 14.41 -14.53 -5.43
C THR A 75 13.60 -13.73 -4.42
N MET A 76 13.61 -14.17 -3.17
CA MET A 76 12.99 -13.50 -2.04
C MET A 76 14.03 -13.09 -1.00
N LEU A 77 13.87 -11.89 -0.47
CA LEU A 77 14.61 -11.36 0.67
C LEU A 77 13.65 -10.99 1.80
N LEU A 78 14.19 -10.93 3.02
CA LEU A 78 13.46 -10.51 4.21
C LEU A 78 13.89 -9.11 4.64
N ASP A 79 12.90 -8.25 4.87
CA ASP A 79 13.08 -6.92 5.41
C ASP A 79 12.15 -6.65 6.60
N SER A 80 12.36 -5.51 7.26
CA SER A 80 11.41 -4.97 8.24
C SER A 80 11.08 -3.52 7.90
N PRO A 81 9.96 -2.97 8.40
CA PRO A 81 9.62 -1.58 8.17
C PRO A 81 10.67 -0.58 8.68
N GLN A 82 11.56 -0.99 9.59
CA GLN A 82 12.64 -0.16 10.10
C GLN A 82 13.81 -0.05 9.11
N THR A 83 14.17 -1.17 8.47
CA THR A 83 15.31 -1.26 7.56
C THR A 83 14.94 -1.10 6.09
N PHE A 84 13.67 -1.26 5.75
CA PHE A 84 13.16 -1.10 4.39
C PHE A 84 13.46 0.29 3.84
N ARG A 85 13.94 0.33 2.60
CA ARG A 85 14.20 1.54 1.81
C ARG A 85 13.66 1.31 0.41
N SER A 86 12.91 2.29 -0.11
CA SER A 86 12.48 2.26 -1.51
C SER A 86 13.70 2.45 -2.42
N THR A 87 13.82 1.62 -3.45
CA THR A 87 14.90 1.67 -4.43
C THR A 87 14.34 1.50 -5.84
N ALA A 88 15.14 1.81 -6.86
CA ALA A 88 14.81 1.39 -8.22
C ALA A 88 14.72 -0.14 -8.30
N GLY A 89 13.77 -0.66 -9.08
CA GLY A 89 13.66 -2.08 -9.36
C GLY A 89 13.19 -2.92 -8.15
N GLN A 90 12.34 -2.36 -7.29
CA GLN A 90 11.57 -3.20 -6.38
C GLN A 90 10.65 -4.09 -7.23
N GLY A 91 10.52 -5.35 -6.84
CA GLY A 91 9.63 -6.28 -7.51
C GLY A 91 8.28 -6.31 -6.81
N LEU A 92 7.91 -7.48 -6.30
CA LEU A 92 6.74 -7.67 -5.45
C LEU A 92 7.12 -7.37 -3.99
N LEU A 93 6.46 -6.37 -3.41
CA LEU A 93 6.55 -6.09 -1.98
C LEU A 93 5.43 -6.83 -1.24
N ILE A 94 5.77 -7.53 -0.16
CA ILE A 94 4.80 -8.24 0.66
C ILE A 94 4.88 -7.69 2.08
N GLY A 95 3.82 -7.08 2.57
CA GLY A 95 3.69 -6.79 4.00
C GLY A 95 2.96 -7.93 4.68
N ALA A 96 3.69 -8.73 5.46
CA ALA A 96 3.12 -9.85 6.18
C ALA A 96 2.97 -9.52 7.67
N HIS A 97 1.72 -9.44 8.12
CA HIS A 97 1.34 -9.16 9.51
C HIS A 97 1.94 -7.87 10.07
N ILE A 98 2.21 -6.90 9.20
CA ILE A 98 2.66 -5.55 9.59
C ILE A 98 1.48 -4.61 9.77
N SER A 99 1.68 -3.57 10.57
CA SER A 99 0.66 -2.56 10.81
C SER A 99 0.34 -1.75 9.54
N ILE A 100 -0.84 -1.15 9.44
CA ILE A 100 -1.17 -0.19 8.35
C ILE A 100 -0.16 0.96 8.27
N LYS A 101 0.31 1.45 9.42
CA LYS A 101 1.36 2.47 9.47
C LYS A 101 2.65 2.01 8.79
N ASP A 102 2.99 0.73 8.93
CA ASP A 102 4.17 0.17 8.27
C ASP A 102 3.90 -0.23 6.82
N MET A 103 2.68 -0.67 6.47
CA MET A 103 2.24 -0.87 5.08
C MET A 103 2.37 0.41 4.26
N ALA A 104 2.10 1.58 4.86
CA ALA A 104 2.28 2.87 4.19
C ALA A 104 3.69 3.06 3.59
N LYS A 105 4.74 2.47 4.20
CA LYS A 105 6.11 2.53 3.66
C LYS A 105 6.26 1.73 2.36
N LEU A 106 5.51 0.64 2.22
CA LEU A 106 5.47 -0.17 1.00
C LEU A 106 4.58 0.51 -0.04
N ASP A 107 3.45 1.07 0.40
CA ASP A 107 2.52 1.80 -0.47
C ASP A 107 3.16 3.04 -1.11
N ASP A 108 4.03 3.73 -0.37
CA ASP A 108 4.80 4.89 -0.83
C ASP A 108 6.06 4.51 -1.66
N ALA A 109 6.32 3.21 -1.88
CA ALA A 109 7.54 2.74 -2.54
C ALA A 109 7.48 2.91 -4.06
N TRP A 110 8.12 3.97 -4.57
CA TRP A 110 8.17 4.35 -5.99
C TRP A 110 8.73 3.29 -6.96
N GLY A 111 9.43 2.27 -6.47
CA GLY A 111 10.02 1.23 -7.30
C GLY A 111 9.18 -0.04 -7.44
N ALA A 112 8.06 -0.17 -6.73
CA ALA A 112 7.32 -1.43 -6.62
C ALA A 112 6.57 -1.78 -7.91
N GLN A 113 6.67 -3.04 -8.34
CA GLN A 113 5.90 -3.57 -9.48
C GLN A 113 4.54 -4.14 -9.06
N ALA A 114 4.44 -4.60 -7.81
CA ALA A 114 3.20 -5.05 -7.19
C ALA A 114 3.33 -4.99 -5.67
N ILE A 115 2.20 -4.89 -4.97
CA ILE A 115 2.16 -4.93 -3.50
C ILE A 115 1.13 -5.97 -3.06
N LEU A 116 1.50 -6.81 -2.10
CA LEU A 116 0.60 -7.78 -1.47
C LEU A 116 0.53 -7.52 0.03
N PHE A 117 -0.68 -7.42 0.56
CA PHE A 117 -0.92 -7.36 2.00
C PHE A 117 -1.42 -8.72 2.52
N LEU A 118 -0.73 -9.25 3.53
CA LEU A 118 -1.17 -10.38 4.33
C LEU A 118 -1.51 -9.87 5.73
N PRO A 119 -2.77 -9.49 6.01
CA PRO A 119 -3.17 -8.86 7.25
C PRO A 119 -3.14 -9.84 8.44
N TRP A 120 -2.95 -9.30 9.64
CA TRP A 120 -3.09 -10.05 10.90
C TRP A 120 -4.49 -9.93 11.51
N ASN A 121 -5.12 -8.77 11.33
CA ASN A 121 -6.42 -8.45 11.90
C ASN A 121 -7.36 -7.84 10.85
N ASP A 122 -8.66 -8.00 11.07
CA ASP A 122 -9.69 -7.60 10.11
C ASP A 122 -9.84 -6.08 9.99
N PRO A 123 -9.78 -5.27 11.07
CA PRO A 123 -9.88 -3.81 10.96
C PRO A 123 -8.85 -3.20 10.01
N GLU A 124 -7.58 -3.61 10.12
CA GLU A 124 -6.52 -3.15 9.24
C GLU A 124 -6.70 -3.63 7.81
N ALA A 125 -7.14 -4.89 7.63
CA ALA A 125 -7.48 -5.41 6.30
C ALA A 125 -8.55 -4.56 5.62
N GLN A 126 -9.63 -4.22 6.34
CA GLN A 126 -10.73 -3.42 5.79
C GLN A 126 -10.30 -2.00 5.45
N GLU A 127 -9.50 -1.35 6.31
CA GLU A 127 -8.99 0.00 6.04
C GLU A 127 -8.08 0.03 4.80
N TRP A 128 -7.19 -0.97 4.65
CA TRP A 128 -6.35 -1.08 3.45
C TRP A 128 -7.18 -1.37 2.20
N LYS A 129 -8.18 -2.26 2.30
CA LYS A 129 -9.11 -2.55 1.20
C LYS A 129 -9.88 -1.32 0.76
N ALA A 130 -10.43 -0.55 1.69
CA ALA A 130 -11.16 0.70 1.40
C ALA A 130 -10.28 1.75 0.72
N THR A 131 -8.98 1.75 1.01
CA THR A 131 -8.03 2.67 0.37
C THR A 131 -7.68 2.21 -1.04
N TRP A 132 -7.25 0.95 -1.19
CA TRP A 132 -6.50 0.51 -2.36
C TRP A 132 -7.27 -0.36 -3.34
N HIS A 133 -8.46 -0.82 -2.97
CA HIS A 133 -9.30 -1.64 -3.84
C HIS A 133 -8.53 -2.86 -4.41
N PRO A 134 -7.82 -3.63 -3.57
CA PRO A 134 -6.92 -4.67 -4.04
C PRO A 134 -7.69 -5.87 -4.60
N VAL A 135 -7.01 -6.63 -5.46
CA VAL A 135 -7.49 -7.93 -5.89
C VAL A 135 -7.32 -8.93 -4.75
N THR A 136 -8.42 -9.52 -4.27
CA THR A 136 -8.34 -10.61 -3.30
C THR A 136 -7.77 -11.87 -3.95
N VAL A 137 -6.64 -12.36 -3.43
CA VAL A 137 -5.97 -13.57 -3.90
C VAL A 137 -6.88 -14.78 -3.67
N GLY A 138 -7.22 -15.48 -4.74
CA GLY A 138 -8.05 -16.68 -4.69
C GLY A 138 -9.55 -16.42 -4.74
N ALA A 139 -10.01 -15.17 -4.72
CA ALA A 139 -11.39 -14.82 -5.00
C ALA A 139 -11.60 -14.56 -6.50
N THR A 140 -12.80 -14.86 -6.99
CA THR A 140 -13.21 -14.51 -8.35
C THR A 140 -14.03 -13.24 -8.26
N GLY A 141 -13.44 -12.12 -8.68
CA GLY A 141 -14.13 -10.89 -9.06
C GLY A 141 -15.01 -10.26 -7.98
N GLU A 142 -14.49 -9.25 -7.30
CA GLU A 142 -15.34 -8.14 -6.89
C GLU A 142 -14.62 -6.85 -7.30
N GLU A 143 -15.23 -6.15 -8.25
CA GLU A 143 -14.77 -4.84 -8.69
C GLU A 143 -15.08 -3.85 -7.56
N ALA A 144 -14.06 -3.10 -7.15
CA ALA A 144 -14.18 -2.28 -5.97
C ALA A 144 -15.20 -1.16 -6.15
N PRO A 145 -15.89 -0.74 -5.07
CA PRO A 145 -16.86 0.33 -5.16
C PRO A 145 -16.19 1.62 -5.66
N PRO A 146 -16.89 2.43 -6.47
CA PRO A 146 -16.39 3.73 -6.87
C PRO A 146 -16.16 4.61 -5.65
N SER A 147 -15.21 5.55 -5.79
CA SER A 147 -14.99 6.64 -4.84
C SER A 147 -16.33 7.28 -4.46
N SER A 148 -16.55 7.52 -3.18
CA SER A 148 -17.77 8.18 -2.70
C SER A 148 -17.73 9.70 -2.88
N LEU A 149 -16.65 10.24 -3.46
CA LEU A 149 -16.53 11.67 -3.75
C LEU A 149 -17.38 12.02 -4.97
N SER A 150 -18.05 13.18 -4.90
CA SER A 150 -18.73 13.72 -6.06
C SER A 150 -17.73 14.15 -7.13
N ARG A 151 -18.14 14.07 -8.40
CA ARG A 151 -17.30 14.45 -9.55
C ARG A 151 -16.65 15.84 -9.42
N PRO A 152 -17.34 16.91 -8.98
CA PRO A 152 -16.69 18.22 -8.79
C PRO A 152 -15.56 18.21 -7.75
N VAL A 153 -15.67 17.38 -6.72
CA VAL A 153 -14.61 17.22 -5.71
C VAL A 153 -13.43 16.49 -6.32
N GLU A 154 -13.64 15.41 -7.07
CA GLU A 154 -12.57 14.67 -7.74
C GLU A 154 -11.82 15.54 -8.76
N GLU A 155 -12.53 16.32 -9.57
CA GLU A 155 -11.93 17.24 -10.53
C GLU A 155 -11.06 18.31 -9.84
N ALA A 156 -11.52 18.84 -8.70
CA ALA A 156 -10.75 19.80 -7.91
C ALA A 156 -9.49 19.18 -7.30
N LEU A 157 -9.55 17.93 -6.82
CA LEU A 157 -8.41 17.20 -6.29
C LEU A 157 -7.39 16.83 -7.38
N ALA A 158 -7.87 16.47 -8.57
CA ALA A 158 -7.01 16.23 -9.73
C ALA A 158 -6.25 17.51 -10.12
N GLN A 159 -6.94 18.63 -10.22
CA GLN A 159 -6.30 19.94 -10.47
C GLN A 159 -5.30 20.31 -9.39
N LEU A 160 -5.62 20.07 -8.11
CA LEU A 160 -4.69 20.30 -7.01
C LEU A 160 -3.43 19.44 -7.16
N THR A 161 -3.59 18.18 -7.52
CA THR A 161 -2.49 17.23 -7.72
C THR A 161 -1.54 17.69 -8.84
N GLU A 162 -2.07 18.28 -9.91
CA GLU A 162 -1.27 18.85 -11.00
C GLU A 162 -0.51 20.12 -10.61
N MET A 163 -1.02 20.88 -9.62
CA MET A 163 -0.42 22.14 -9.18
C MET A 163 0.69 21.98 -8.14
N ILE A 164 0.68 20.90 -7.34
CA ILE A 164 1.62 20.73 -6.24
C ILE A 164 2.79 19.82 -6.61
N ASN A 165 3.92 20.02 -5.94
CA ASN A 165 5.01 19.06 -6.02
C ASN A 165 4.76 17.89 -5.04
N LEU A 166 4.30 16.75 -5.56
CA LEU A 166 4.06 15.55 -4.75
C LEU A 166 5.29 15.05 -3.98
N GLY A 167 6.50 15.33 -4.47
CA GLY A 167 7.74 14.99 -3.76
C GLY A 167 7.90 15.72 -2.42
N THR A 168 7.33 16.93 -2.30
CA THR A 168 7.30 17.70 -1.05
C THR A 168 5.94 17.67 -0.35
N GLY A 169 4.92 17.08 -0.99
CA GLY A 169 3.55 17.05 -0.49
C GLY A 169 3.03 18.46 -0.19
N LEU A 170 2.47 18.65 1.01
CA LEU A 170 1.98 19.95 1.49
C LEU A 170 2.98 20.67 2.43
N GLY A 171 4.25 20.27 2.39
CA GLY A 171 5.30 20.87 3.23
C GLY A 171 5.60 22.32 2.85
N HIS A 172 5.40 22.71 1.58
CA HIS A 172 5.63 24.07 1.13
C HIS A 172 4.41 24.97 1.42
N PRO A 173 4.60 26.19 1.97
CA PRO A 173 3.49 27.09 2.30
C PRO A 173 2.55 27.42 1.13
N SER A 174 3.07 27.46 -0.10
CA SER A 174 2.23 27.71 -1.28
C SER A 174 1.29 26.53 -1.54
N ASP A 175 1.82 25.30 -1.52
CA ASP A 175 1.04 24.08 -1.78
C ASP A 175 -0.07 23.92 -0.74
N LYS A 176 0.25 24.17 0.52
CA LYS A 176 -0.73 24.23 1.60
C LYS A 176 -1.83 25.26 1.32
N LYS A 177 -1.48 26.50 0.94
CA LYS A 177 -2.46 27.54 0.60
C LYS A 177 -3.31 27.15 -0.61
N HIS A 178 -2.75 26.44 -1.59
CA HIS A 178 -3.53 25.91 -2.73
C HIS A 178 -4.55 24.86 -2.28
N ALA A 179 -4.15 23.92 -1.43
CA ALA A 179 -5.07 22.92 -0.86
C ALA A 179 -6.20 23.59 -0.06
N GLU A 180 -5.86 24.54 0.82
CA GLU A 180 -6.83 25.29 1.61
C GLU A 180 -7.86 26.01 0.74
N ARG A 181 -7.40 26.78 -0.26
CA ARG A 181 -8.27 27.49 -1.21
C ARG A 181 -9.16 26.54 -2.01
N THR A 182 -8.67 25.33 -2.32
CA THR A 182 -9.43 24.33 -3.06
C THR A 182 -10.65 23.86 -2.25
N PHE A 183 -10.44 23.48 -0.98
CA PHE A 183 -11.55 23.08 -0.10
C PHE A 183 -12.49 24.23 0.25
N ASP A 184 -11.97 25.45 0.46
CA ASP A 184 -12.80 26.63 0.72
C ASP A 184 -13.74 26.94 -0.48
N LYS A 185 -13.25 26.78 -1.72
CA LYS A 185 -14.08 26.89 -2.93
C LYS A 185 -15.14 25.79 -3.01
N LEU A 186 -14.77 24.53 -2.78
CA LEU A 186 -15.71 23.40 -2.81
C LEU A 186 -16.84 23.59 -1.79
N ARG A 187 -16.52 23.99 -0.55
CA ARG A 187 -17.52 24.30 0.47
C ARG A 187 -18.41 25.47 0.06
N SER A 188 -17.83 26.54 -0.47
CA SER A 188 -18.60 27.73 -0.90
C SER A 188 -19.55 27.42 -2.05
N ALA A 189 -19.22 26.43 -2.88
CA ALA A 189 -20.07 25.91 -3.95
C ALA A 189 -21.11 24.88 -3.46
N GLY A 190 -21.15 24.58 -2.15
CA GLY A 190 -22.12 23.64 -1.55
C GLY A 190 -21.74 22.17 -1.69
N HIS A 191 -20.50 21.84 -2.06
CA HIS A 191 -20.04 20.46 -2.14
C HIS A 191 -19.58 19.96 -0.76
N SER A 192 -20.17 18.87 -0.31
CA SER A 192 -19.70 18.11 0.85
C SER A 192 -18.64 17.08 0.44
N PHE A 193 -17.68 16.82 1.33
CA PHE A 193 -16.68 15.78 1.15
C PHE A 193 -16.40 15.08 2.49
N ASP A 194 -16.06 13.80 2.41
CA ASP A 194 -15.59 13.02 3.55
C ASP A 194 -14.06 13.10 3.63
N PRO A 195 -13.46 13.69 4.69
CA PRO A 195 -12.01 13.77 4.83
C PRO A 195 -11.31 12.41 4.71
N ASP A 196 -11.90 11.33 5.24
CA ASP A 196 -11.29 10.00 5.17
C ASP A 196 -11.17 9.54 3.71
N GLU A 197 -12.20 9.80 2.91
CA GLU A 197 -12.17 9.51 1.48
C GLU A 197 -11.23 10.44 0.70
N ILE A 198 -11.06 11.70 1.11
CA ILE A 198 -10.03 12.60 0.56
C ILE A 198 -8.64 11.99 0.74
N ARG A 199 -8.33 11.46 1.93
CA ARG A 199 -7.04 10.78 2.19
C ARG A 199 -6.86 9.61 1.24
N ARG A 200 -7.86 8.71 1.18
CA ARG A 200 -7.79 7.50 0.35
C ARG A 200 -7.64 7.83 -1.13
N TRP A 201 -8.40 8.82 -1.61
CA TRP A 201 -8.28 9.34 -2.96
C TRP A 201 -6.86 9.83 -3.24
N ALA A 202 -6.26 10.62 -2.34
CA ALA A 202 -4.92 11.15 -2.52
C ALA A 202 -3.86 10.03 -2.60
N GLN A 203 -3.95 9.02 -1.71
CA GLN A 203 -3.07 7.85 -1.74
C GLN A 203 -3.16 7.11 -3.08
N ARG A 204 -4.37 6.91 -3.61
CA ARG A 204 -4.58 6.31 -4.94
C ARG A 204 -3.99 7.14 -6.09
N HIS A 205 -3.83 8.45 -5.89
CA HIS A 205 -3.31 9.39 -6.88
C HIS A 205 -1.85 9.80 -6.63
N ALA A 206 -1.06 8.87 -6.10
CA ALA A 206 0.40 8.98 -5.92
C ALA A 206 0.87 10.04 -4.91
N TRP A 207 -0.03 10.53 -4.05
CA TRP A 207 0.40 11.26 -2.86
C TRP A 207 1.00 10.26 -1.87
N SER A 208 2.11 10.64 -1.22
CA SER A 208 2.62 9.85 -0.10
C SER A 208 1.59 9.78 1.01
N SER A 209 1.65 8.71 1.80
CA SER A 209 0.73 8.49 2.91
C SER A 209 0.76 9.65 3.92
N SER A 210 1.92 10.29 4.12
CA SER A 210 2.02 11.49 4.95
C SER A 210 1.35 12.72 4.32
N ALA A 211 1.58 12.97 3.02
CA ALA A 211 0.98 14.11 2.33
C ALA A 211 -0.55 13.97 2.22
N ALA A 212 -1.04 12.75 2.04
CA ALA A 212 -2.47 12.44 2.05
C ALA A 212 -3.10 12.70 3.43
N ALA A 213 -2.39 12.36 4.52
CA ALA A 213 -2.84 12.66 5.89
C ALA A 213 -2.86 14.18 6.17
N ASP A 214 -1.90 14.93 5.65
CA ASP A 214 -1.91 16.40 5.74
C ASP A 214 -3.11 16.99 4.98
N LEU A 215 -3.44 16.45 3.80
CA LEU A 215 -4.59 16.87 3.02
C LEU A 215 -5.91 16.57 3.75
N GLU A 216 -6.02 15.38 4.35
CA GLU A 216 -7.14 15.00 5.22
C GLU A 216 -7.34 16.02 6.36
N ALA A 217 -6.26 16.38 7.06
CA ALA A 217 -6.31 17.32 8.16
C ALA A 217 -6.78 18.72 7.73
N ILE A 218 -6.44 19.14 6.50
CA ILE A 218 -6.94 20.38 5.91
C ILE A 218 -8.43 20.27 5.57
N ALA A 219 -8.84 19.17 4.94
CA ALA A 219 -10.23 18.90 4.58
C ALA A 219 -11.13 18.87 5.81
N ARG A 220 -10.71 18.19 6.89
CA ARG A 220 -11.46 18.07 8.15
C ARG A 220 -11.75 19.41 8.81
N LYS A 221 -10.85 20.40 8.65
CA LYS A 221 -11.05 21.76 9.16
C LYS A 221 -12.02 22.60 8.31
N ARG A 222 -12.40 22.12 7.13
CA ARG A 222 -13.16 22.85 6.11
C ARG A 222 -14.41 22.11 5.62
N ARG A 223 -14.77 21.00 6.27
CA ARG A 223 -16.01 20.27 6.01
C ARG A 223 -17.23 21.09 6.42
#